data_AF-A0A661ZY15-F1
#
_entry.id   AF-A0A661ZY15-F1
#
_cell.length_a   1.000
_cell.length_b   1.000
_cell.length_c   1.000
_cell.angle_alpha   90.00
_cell.angle_beta   90.00
_cell.angle_gamma   90.00
#
_symmetry.space_group_name_H-M   'P 1'
#
loop_
_entity.id
_entity.type
_entity.pdbx_description
1 polymer ?
#
loop_
_entity_poly.entity_id
_entity_poly.type
_entity_poly.pdbx_seq_one_letter_code
_entity_poly.pdbx_strand_id
1 'polypeptide(L)'
;MIKAHSFHIPVMGTSFTADTPFKVAHFGIDSAIALNDDLLLEKLRKMYCNKFEIPYNEITEKIEDFRAKRITSYLNLINELAEKKFEELKTAISVKGSELKNEYFNMLPDTSVIKQEFNNITAKYFNLDEIKSWVKGNLSMGSIDVNIMTKVDKENYRDGEKLPVEYNDAHAAFRGYANSDLESSVVLSAGMNPRLFAYMDKFEDFYPDENGDIKKKIVLKVSDYRSAMIQGKFLAKKGLWVSEYRIESGLNCGGHAFATDGVLLGPVLAEFRDNRKELAESIHAVLVQALSQKDRLVPKPNCQ
;
A
#
# COMPACT_ATOMS: atom_id res chain seq x y z
N MET A 1 -1.12 -11.24 -13.66
CA MET A 1 -0.27 -12.04 -12.75
C MET A 1 -1.15 -12.77 -11.75
N ILE A 2 -0.80 -13.99 -11.40
CA ILE A 2 -1.53 -14.82 -10.43
C ILE A 2 -1.16 -14.31 -9.02
N LYS A 3 -2.14 -13.90 -8.19
CA LYS A 3 -1.86 -13.56 -6.79
C LYS A 3 -1.42 -14.84 -6.05
N ALA A 4 -0.25 -14.80 -5.44
CA ALA A 4 0.28 -15.93 -4.67
C ALA A 4 -0.52 -16.20 -3.40
N HIS A 5 -1.10 -15.16 -2.80
CA HIS A 5 -1.82 -15.22 -1.53
C HIS A 5 -3.17 -14.52 -1.61
N SER A 6 -4.14 -15.01 -0.85
CA SER A 6 -5.49 -14.42 -0.70
C SER A 6 -5.62 -13.51 0.52
N PHE A 7 -4.53 -13.29 1.26
CA PHE A 7 -4.47 -12.44 2.45
C PHE A 7 -3.40 -11.36 2.29
N HIS A 8 -3.47 -10.35 3.16
CA HIS A 8 -2.43 -9.34 3.33
C HIS A 8 -2.16 -9.17 4.83
N ILE A 9 -0.99 -8.65 5.19
CA ILE A 9 -0.65 -8.30 6.57
C ILE A 9 -1.01 -6.81 6.79
N PRO A 10 -2.05 -6.50 7.59
CA PRO A 10 -2.42 -5.12 7.88
C PRO A 10 -1.41 -4.49 8.85
N VAL A 11 -1.55 -3.18 9.11
CA VAL A 11 -0.82 -2.55 10.20
C VAL A 11 -1.30 -3.13 11.55
N MET A 12 -0.38 -3.77 12.27
CA MET A 12 -0.63 -4.37 13.60
C MET A 12 0.01 -3.56 14.75
N GLY A 13 0.68 -2.45 14.41
CA GLY A 13 1.39 -1.55 15.33
C GLY A 13 2.61 -0.95 14.64
N THR A 14 2.90 0.34 14.91
CA THR A 14 3.93 1.10 14.17
C THR A 14 5.29 0.40 14.18
N SER A 15 5.78 -0.04 15.35
CA SER A 15 7.05 -0.75 15.46
C SER A 15 7.02 -2.20 14.97
N PHE A 16 5.86 -2.85 15.02
CA PHE A 16 5.73 -4.26 14.64
C PHE A 16 5.73 -4.44 13.11
N THR A 17 5.15 -3.48 12.39
CA THR A 17 4.95 -3.56 10.93
C THR A 17 5.87 -2.68 10.10
N ALA A 18 6.73 -1.87 10.73
CA ALA A 18 7.59 -0.93 10.02
C ALA A 18 8.50 -1.62 8.97
N ASP A 19 9.03 -2.81 9.26
CA ASP A 19 9.92 -3.55 8.36
C ASP A 19 9.32 -4.87 7.85
N THR A 20 8.02 -5.12 8.08
CA THR A 20 7.34 -6.34 7.61
C THR A 20 7.47 -6.52 6.10
N PRO A 21 7.28 -5.50 5.24
CA PRO A 21 7.37 -5.72 3.80
C PRO A 21 8.74 -6.23 3.35
N PHE A 22 9.84 -5.74 3.95
CA PHE A 22 11.18 -6.26 3.68
C PHE A 22 11.33 -7.77 4.01
N LYS A 23 10.55 -8.25 4.99
CA LYS A 23 10.60 -9.65 5.43
C LYS A 23 9.72 -10.59 4.60
N VAL A 24 8.66 -10.10 3.95
CA VAL A 24 7.66 -10.98 3.33
C VAL A 24 7.33 -10.67 1.87
N ALA A 25 7.67 -9.49 1.35
CA ALA A 25 7.31 -9.08 -0.01
C ALA A 25 7.89 -10.03 -1.07
N HIS A 26 9.13 -10.51 -0.91
CA HIS A 26 9.72 -11.49 -1.81
C HIS A 26 8.94 -12.81 -1.90
N PHE A 27 8.11 -13.16 -0.91
CA PHE A 27 7.22 -14.32 -0.97
C PHE A 27 5.85 -14.03 -1.59
N GLY A 28 5.65 -12.83 -2.14
CA GLY A 28 4.38 -12.42 -2.75
C GLY A 28 3.31 -11.97 -1.75
N ILE A 29 3.67 -11.72 -0.49
CA ILE A 29 2.71 -11.33 0.57
C ILE A 29 2.61 -9.81 0.65
N ASP A 30 1.42 -9.29 0.39
CA ASP A 30 1.09 -7.86 0.51
C ASP A 30 1.14 -7.44 1.99
N SER A 31 1.78 -6.31 2.31
CA SER A 31 1.85 -5.77 3.68
C SER A 31 2.01 -4.25 3.71
N ALA A 32 1.78 -3.62 4.87
CA ALA A 32 1.75 -2.15 4.98
C ALA A 32 2.68 -1.56 6.06
N ILE A 33 3.27 -0.41 5.76
CA ILE A 33 4.11 0.40 6.68
C ILE A 33 3.32 1.58 7.22
N ALA A 34 3.23 1.75 8.54
CA ALA A 34 2.64 2.94 9.15
C ALA A 34 3.61 4.14 9.09
N LEU A 35 3.19 5.25 8.48
CA LEU A 35 4.05 6.43 8.25
C LEU A 35 3.96 7.50 9.35
N ASN A 36 3.29 7.15 10.46
CA ASN A 36 3.01 8.07 11.55
C ASN A 36 4.23 8.43 12.43
N ASP A 37 5.31 7.66 12.37
CA ASP A 37 6.52 7.87 13.18
C ASP A 37 7.77 7.86 12.28
N ASP A 38 8.15 9.04 11.77
CA ASP A 38 9.33 9.17 10.90
C ASP A 38 10.65 8.94 11.64
N LEU A 39 10.69 9.16 12.95
CA LEU A 39 11.87 8.92 13.78
C LEU A 39 12.18 7.42 13.86
N LEU A 40 11.15 6.58 14.01
CA LEU A 40 11.30 5.14 13.92
C LEU A 40 11.83 4.73 12.54
N LEU A 41 11.26 5.26 11.47
CA LEU A 41 11.69 4.91 10.10
C LEU A 41 13.14 5.32 9.86
N GLU A 42 13.57 6.49 10.35
CA GLU A 42 14.97 6.94 10.23
C GLU A 42 15.93 6.05 11.03
N LYS A 43 15.54 5.60 12.24
CA LYS A 43 16.32 4.64 13.03
C LYS A 43 16.45 3.30 12.32
N LEU A 44 15.37 2.80 11.72
CA LEU A 44 15.40 1.58 10.91
C LEU A 44 16.23 1.75 9.65
N ARG A 45 16.14 2.89 8.97
CA ARG A 45 16.97 3.23 7.82
C ARG A 45 18.45 3.16 8.19
N LYS A 46 18.86 3.78 9.30
CA LYS A 46 20.23 3.70 9.82
C LYS A 46 20.66 2.26 10.09
N MET A 47 19.83 1.48 10.77
CA MET A 47 20.11 0.07 11.06
C MET A 47 20.31 -0.74 9.78
N TYR A 48 19.41 -0.61 8.80
CA TYR A 48 19.46 -1.35 7.54
C TYR A 48 20.61 -0.90 6.65
N CYS A 49 20.88 0.40 6.53
CA CYS A 49 22.05 0.90 5.82
C CYS A 49 23.35 0.32 6.41
N ASN A 50 23.49 0.31 7.73
CA ASN A 50 24.65 -0.30 8.38
C ASN A 50 24.73 -1.82 8.14
N LYS A 51 23.60 -2.53 8.23
CA LYS A 51 23.53 -3.99 8.03
C LYS A 51 23.92 -4.41 6.62
N PHE A 52 23.57 -3.62 5.62
CA PHE A 52 23.80 -3.92 4.20
C PHE A 52 24.92 -3.09 3.57
N GLU A 53 25.71 -2.39 4.38
CA GLU A 53 26.85 -1.58 3.94
C GLU A 53 26.48 -0.51 2.89
N ILE A 54 25.27 0.05 2.99
CA ILE A 54 24.75 1.12 2.14
C ILE A 54 25.13 2.47 2.76
N PRO A 55 25.64 3.46 1.98
CA PRO A 55 25.94 4.79 2.50
C PRO A 55 24.75 5.43 3.23
N TYR A 56 24.98 5.86 4.48
CA TYR A 56 23.98 6.49 5.32
C TYR A 56 24.32 7.95 5.60
N ASN A 57 23.46 8.85 5.14
CA ASN A 57 23.45 10.26 5.53
C ASN A 57 22.22 10.53 6.38
N GLU A 58 22.41 11.01 7.62
CA GLU A 58 21.32 11.26 8.55
C GLU A 58 20.46 12.46 8.12
N ILE A 59 19.15 12.28 8.12
CA ILE A 59 18.18 13.35 7.86
C ILE A 59 17.77 13.92 9.22
N THR A 60 18.41 15.01 9.63
CA THR A 60 18.13 15.67 10.91
C THR A 60 16.92 16.60 10.82
N GLU A 61 16.33 16.94 11.97
CA GLU A 61 15.18 17.87 12.06
C GLU A 61 15.50 19.29 11.58
N LYS A 62 16.79 19.63 11.47
CA LYS A 62 17.26 20.91 10.92
C LYS A 62 17.06 21.01 9.41
N ILE A 63 16.91 19.87 8.73
CA ILE A 63 16.71 19.83 7.29
C ILE A 63 15.29 20.28 6.98
N GLU A 64 15.13 21.14 5.98
CA GLU A 64 13.81 21.47 5.48
C GLU A 64 13.09 20.22 4.97
N ASP A 65 11.85 20.06 5.40
CA ASP A 65 11.01 18.92 5.05
C ASP A 65 11.61 17.55 5.45
N PHE A 66 12.31 17.52 6.59
CA PHE A 66 12.98 16.31 7.09
C PHE A 66 12.04 15.11 7.18
N ARG A 67 10.78 15.31 7.59
CA ARG A 67 9.81 14.22 7.78
C ARG A 67 9.48 13.52 6.46
N ALA A 68 9.13 14.27 5.42
CA ALA A 68 8.84 13.69 4.11
C ALA A 68 10.11 13.01 3.55
N LYS A 69 11.28 13.65 3.69
CA LYS A 69 12.57 13.08 3.25
C LYS A 69 12.92 11.76 3.94
N ARG A 70 12.77 11.67 5.27
CA ARG A 70 12.98 10.41 6.03
C ARG A 70 12.09 9.29 5.51
N ILE A 71 10.81 9.60 5.30
CA ILE A 71 9.82 8.65 4.79
C ILE A 71 10.19 8.20 3.38
N THR A 72 10.45 9.13 2.44
CA THR A 72 10.88 8.78 1.08
C THR A 72 12.13 7.92 1.07
N SER A 73 13.19 8.33 1.79
CA SER A 73 14.45 7.58 1.84
C SER A 73 14.31 6.20 2.47
N TYR A 74 13.42 6.03 3.45
CA TYR A 74 13.15 4.73 4.04
C TYR A 74 12.38 3.82 3.08
N LEU A 75 11.31 4.33 2.46
CA LEU A 75 10.49 3.55 1.53
C LEU A 75 11.32 3.05 0.34
N ASN A 76 12.15 3.91 -0.26
CA ASN A 76 13.02 3.53 -1.37
C ASN A 76 14.05 2.47 -0.93
N LEU A 77 14.65 2.62 0.26
CA LEU A 77 15.58 1.61 0.79
C LEU A 77 14.90 0.25 0.96
N ILE A 78 13.69 0.23 1.55
CA ILE A 78 12.94 -1.01 1.75
C ILE A 78 12.54 -1.64 0.42
N ASN A 79 12.16 -0.83 -0.57
CA ASN A 79 11.85 -1.31 -1.91
C ASN A 79 13.07 -1.97 -2.56
N GLU A 80 14.20 -1.27 -2.62
CA GLU A 80 15.45 -1.77 -3.21
C GLU A 80 15.90 -3.10 -2.56
N LEU A 81 15.83 -3.18 -1.22
CA LEU A 81 16.20 -4.38 -0.48
C LEU A 81 15.21 -5.54 -0.70
N ALA A 82 13.92 -5.25 -0.86
CA ALA A 82 12.91 -6.26 -1.15
C ALA A 82 13.03 -6.81 -2.57
N GLU A 83 13.29 -5.94 -3.55
CA GLU A 83 13.55 -6.33 -4.94
C GLU A 83 14.77 -7.25 -5.04
N LYS A 84 15.88 -6.90 -4.36
CA LYS A 84 17.08 -7.76 -4.28
C LYS A 84 16.75 -9.17 -3.75
N LYS A 85 16.01 -9.26 -2.65
CA LYS A 85 15.55 -10.56 -2.12
C LYS A 85 14.63 -11.32 -3.07
N PHE A 86 13.80 -10.60 -3.82
CA PHE A 86 12.93 -11.24 -4.79
C PHE A 86 13.73 -11.81 -5.97
N GLU A 87 14.74 -11.10 -6.47
CA GLU A 87 15.67 -11.63 -7.48
C GLU A 87 16.47 -12.84 -6.98
N GLU A 88 16.90 -12.82 -5.71
CA GLU A 88 17.53 -13.97 -5.05
C GLU A 88 16.59 -15.18 -5.02
N LEU A 89 15.32 -14.99 -4.65
CA LEU A 89 14.32 -16.05 -4.65
C LEU A 89 14.10 -16.61 -6.06
N LYS A 90 13.93 -15.75 -7.08
CA LYS A 90 13.76 -16.19 -8.48
C LYS A 90 14.94 -17.03 -8.96
N THR A 91 16.15 -16.62 -8.58
CA THR A 91 17.39 -17.36 -8.87
C THR A 91 17.39 -18.71 -8.15
N ALA A 92 17.04 -18.73 -6.87
CA ALA A 92 16.98 -19.93 -6.04
C ALA A 92 15.98 -20.97 -6.55
N ILE A 93 14.81 -20.54 -7.04
CA ILE A 93 13.80 -21.43 -7.63
C ILE A 93 14.33 -22.14 -8.88
N SER A 94 15.22 -21.47 -9.63
CA SER A 94 15.88 -22.03 -10.81
C SER A 94 17.01 -23.00 -10.45
N VAL A 95 17.42 -23.12 -9.18
CA VAL A 95 18.49 -24.03 -8.73
C VAL A 95 17.90 -25.32 -8.16
N LYS A 96 18.34 -26.45 -8.69
CA LYS A 96 17.92 -27.78 -8.19
C LYS A 96 18.40 -27.98 -6.75
N GLY A 97 17.49 -28.37 -5.86
CA GLY A 97 17.82 -28.64 -4.46
C GLY A 97 17.95 -27.39 -3.56
N SER A 98 17.59 -26.21 -4.06
CA SER A 98 17.57 -25.00 -3.23
C SER A 98 16.62 -25.13 -2.04
N GLU A 99 17.12 -24.83 -0.83
CA GLU A 99 16.32 -24.79 0.39
C GLU A 99 15.28 -23.67 0.34
N LEU A 100 15.67 -22.47 -0.10
CA LEU A 100 14.79 -21.31 -0.24
C LEU A 100 13.63 -21.58 -1.21
N LYS A 101 13.88 -22.33 -2.29
CA LYS A 101 12.82 -22.82 -3.19
C LYS A 101 11.83 -23.70 -2.43
N ASN A 102 12.32 -24.68 -1.68
CA ASN A 102 11.47 -25.62 -0.95
C ASN A 102 10.66 -24.89 0.12
N GLU A 103 11.28 -23.97 0.85
CA GLU A 103 10.61 -23.11 1.83
C GLU A 103 9.45 -22.33 1.19
N TYR A 104 9.70 -21.66 0.06
CA TYR A 104 8.66 -20.92 -0.66
C TYR A 104 7.44 -21.78 -1.02
N PHE A 105 7.65 -22.91 -1.69
CA PHE A 105 6.54 -23.77 -2.12
C PHE A 105 5.88 -24.51 -0.95
N ASN A 106 6.59 -24.76 0.16
CA ASN A 106 6.03 -25.33 1.38
C ASN A 106 5.12 -24.35 2.13
N MET A 107 5.37 -23.03 2.01
CA MET A 107 4.46 -22.01 2.56
C MET A 107 3.15 -21.89 1.77
N LEU A 108 3.13 -22.30 0.50
CA LEU A 108 1.93 -22.24 -0.32
C LEU A 108 0.98 -23.43 -0.03
N PRO A 109 -0.33 -23.19 0.08
CA PRO A 109 -1.33 -24.27 0.14
C PRO A 109 -1.22 -25.20 -1.08
N ASP A 110 -1.58 -26.47 -0.92
CA ASP A 110 -1.57 -27.44 -2.03
C ASP A 110 -2.61 -27.10 -3.13
N THR A 111 -3.59 -26.26 -2.80
CA THR A 111 -4.57 -25.70 -3.73
C THR A 111 -4.03 -24.48 -4.51
N SER A 112 -2.82 -24.02 -4.21
CA SER A 112 -2.20 -22.89 -4.93
C SER A 112 -1.91 -23.26 -6.37
N VAL A 113 -2.44 -22.46 -7.30
CA VAL A 113 -2.19 -22.60 -8.75
C VAL A 113 -0.70 -22.55 -9.04
N ILE A 114 0.02 -21.62 -8.38
CA ILE A 114 1.48 -21.45 -8.53
C ILE A 114 2.21 -22.74 -8.15
N LYS A 115 1.83 -23.39 -7.05
CA LYS A 115 2.44 -24.63 -6.58
C LYS A 115 2.13 -25.80 -7.53
N GLN A 116 0.88 -25.90 -7.98
CA GLN A 116 0.46 -26.95 -8.90
C GLN A 116 1.14 -26.85 -10.27
N GLU A 117 1.19 -25.65 -10.85
CA GLU A 117 1.88 -25.40 -12.11
C GLU A 117 3.38 -25.70 -11.99
N PHE A 118 4.02 -25.25 -10.91
CA PHE A 118 5.43 -25.53 -10.68
C PHE A 118 5.72 -27.03 -10.57
N ASN A 119 4.87 -27.77 -9.86
CA ASN A 119 5.00 -29.23 -9.77
C ASN A 119 4.80 -29.89 -11.13
N ASN A 120 3.86 -29.41 -11.95
CA ASN A 120 3.60 -29.95 -13.28
C ASN A 120 4.79 -29.76 -14.23
N ILE A 121 5.40 -28.56 -14.26
CA ILE A 121 6.57 -28.29 -15.10
C ILE A 121 7.81 -29.05 -14.61
N THR A 122 7.92 -29.37 -13.31
CA THR A 122 9.08 -30.08 -12.75
C THR A 122 8.91 -31.59 -12.61
N ALA A 123 7.71 -32.14 -12.82
CA ALA A 123 7.42 -33.56 -12.64
C ALA A 123 8.16 -34.49 -13.62
N LYS A 124 8.37 -34.04 -14.87
CA LYS A 124 8.98 -34.89 -15.92
C LYS A 124 10.47 -34.64 -16.10
N TYR A 125 10.88 -33.37 -16.19
CA TYR A 125 12.26 -32.97 -16.40
C TYR A 125 12.47 -31.54 -15.87
N PHE A 126 13.63 -31.28 -15.28
CA PHE A 126 13.96 -29.97 -14.73
C PHE A 126 14.69 -29.12 -15.78
N ASN A 127 13.94 -28.40 -16.61
CA ASN A 127 14.48 -27.48 -17.62
C ASN A 127 14.66 -26.07 -17.02
N LEU A 128 15.90 -25.57 -17.00
CA LEU A 128 16.23 -24.27 -16.41
C LEU A 128 15.62 -23.09 -17.15
N ASP A 129 15.60 -23.11 -18.48
CA ASP A 129 15.10 -21.98 -19.27
C ASP A 129 13.58 -21.88 -19.18
N GLU A 130 12.89 -23.04 -19.16
CA GLU A 130 11.45 -23.12 -18.94
C GLU A 130 11.07 -22.60 -17.55
N ILE A 131 11.81 -22.99 -16.50
CA ILE A 131 11.58 -22.52 -15.13
C ILE A 131 11.83 -21.03 -15.01
N LYS A 132 12.91 -20.50 -15.56
CA LYS A 132 13.19 -19.05 -15.55
C LYS A 132 12.09 -18.26 -16.23
N SER A 133 11.60 -18.74 -17.38
CA SER A 133 10.49 -18.12 -18.10
C SER A 133 9.20 -18.18 -17.28
N TRP A 134 8.91 -19.33 -16.67
CA TRP A 134 7.73 -19.51 -15.82
C TRP A 134 7.77 -18.59 -14.59
N VAL A 135 8.92 -18.53 -13.89
CA VAL A 135 9.13 -17.66 -12.73
C VAL A 135 8.89 -16.20 -13.09
N LYS A 136 9.44 -15.73 -14.22
CA LYS A 136 9.28 -14.35 -14.69
C LYS A 136 7.83 -14.00 -15.01
N GLY A 137 7.04 -14.95 -15.50
CA GLY A 137 5.63 -14.72 -15.87
C GLY A 137 4.63 -14.90 -14.74
N ASN A 138 4.95 -15.70 -13.72
CA ASN A 138 3.95 -16.18 -12.75
C ASN A 138 4.19 -15.74 -11.31
N LEU A 139 5.42 -15.38 -10.93
CA LEU A 139 5.71 -14.88 -9.60
C LEU A 139 5.71 -13.35 -9.58
N SER A 140 5.16 -12.79 -8.50
CA SER A 140 5.17 -11.36 -8.24
C SER A 140 5.63 -11.09 -6.81
N MET A 141 6.33 -9.98 -6.61
CA MET A 141 6.60 -9.45 -5.28
C MET A 141 5.29 -8.96 -4.66
N GLY A 142 5.14 -9.13 -3.35
CA GLY A 142 4.03 -8.58 -2.58
C GLY A 142 4.13 -7.05 -2.51
N SER A 143 2.98 -6.39 -2.49
CA SER A 143 2.91 -4.94 -2.40
C SER A 143 3.48 -4.43 -1.07
N ILE A 144 4.26 -3.35 -1.16
CA ILE A 144 4.72 -2.55 -0.02
C ILE A 144 3.75 -1.37 0.11
N ASP A 145 2.58 -1.62 0.69
CA ASP A 145 1.59 -0.58 0.96
C ASP A 145 2.07 0.32 2.10
N VAL A 146 1.43 1.48 2.25
CA VAL A 146 1.64 2.38 3.38
C VAL A 146 0.32 2.71 4.07
N ASN A 147 0.37 3.11 5.33
CA ASN A 147 -0.79 3.56 6.08
C ASN A 147 -0.56 4.95 6.67
N ILE A 148 -1.60 5.77 6.59
CA ILE A 148 -1.65 7.11 7.19
C ILE A 148 -2.94 7.22 8.00
N MET A 149 -2.81 7.37 9.32
CA MET A 149 -3.96 7.71 10.17
C MET A 149 -4.25 9.21 10.03
N THR A 150 -5.39 9.56 9.43
CA THR A 150 -5.69 10.93 8.97
C THR A 150 -6.07 11.89 10.11
N LYS A 151 -6.61 11.37 11.21
CA LYS A 151 -7.08 12.16 12.37
C LYS A 151 -5.97 12.64 13.30
N VAL A 152 -4.81 11.98 13.31
CA VAL A 152 -3.66 12.35 14.14
C VAL A 152 -2.69 13.28 13.41
N ASP A 153 -3.23 14.03 12.44
CA ASP A 153 -2.49 14.99 11.63
C ASP A 153 -2.11 16.22 12.46
N LYS A 154 -0.91 16.18 13.05
CA LYS A 154 -0.40 17.21 13.95
C LYS A 154 0.17 18.38 13.17
N GLU A 155 -0.14 19.59 13.64
CA GLU A 155 0.45 20.83 13.13
C GLU A 155 1.89 21.01 13.63
N ASN A 156 2.77 21.45 12.73
CA ASN A 156 4.19 21.62 13.03
C ASN A 156 4.59 23.11 13.03
N TYR A 157 5.64 23.41 13.78
CA TYR A 157 6.13 24.76 14.03
C TYR A 157 7.64 24.83 13.78
N ARG A 158 8.13 26.00 13.35
CA ARG A 158 9.55 26.31 13.22
C ARG A 158 9.79 27.69 13.83
N ASP A 159 10.76 27.78 14.74
CA ASP A 159 11.11 29.02 15.44
C ASP A 159 9.91 29.73 16.11
N GLY A 160 8.92 28.95 16.57
CA GLY A 160 7.68 29.44 17.18
C GLY A 160 6.57 29.79 16.19
N GLU A 161 6.87 29.80 14.89
CA GLU A 161 5.89 30.08 13.83
C GLU A 161 5.24 28.79 13.30
N LYS A 162 3.93 28.85 13.10
CA LYS A 162 3.16 27.73 12.55
C LYS A 162 3.49 27.54 11.08
N LEU A 163 3.86 26.32 10.69
CA LEU A 163 4.13 25.98 9.31
C LEU A 163 2.84 25.83 8.49
N PRO A 164 2.90 25.96 7.15
CA PRO A 164 1.81 25.61 6.27
C PRO A 164 1.32 24.17 6.48
N VAL A 165 0.04 23.92 6.19
CA VAL A 165 -0.61 22.60 6.38
C VAL A 165 0.14 21.44 5.70
N GLU A 166 0.87 21.72 4.63
CA GLU A 166 1.65 20.71 3.90
C GLU A 166 2.78 20.10 4.75
N TYR A 167 3.19 20.77 5.83
CA TYR A 167 4.17 20.28 6.79
C TYR A 167 3.55 19.60 8.00
N ASN A 168 2.22 19.46 8.06
CA ASN A 168 1.59 18.62 9.07
C ASN A 168 2.01 17.15 8.88
N ASP A 169 1.90 16.37 9.95
CA ASP A 169 2.41 15.00 10.00
C ASP A 169 1.86 14.08 8.89
N ALA A 170 0.54 14.12 8.63
CA ALA A 170 -0.09 13.28 7.61
C ALA A 170 0.20 13.78 6.19
N HIS A 171 0.30 15.10 6.00
CA HIS A 171 0.67 15.69 4.70
C HIS A 171 2.11 15.41 4.33
N ALA A 172 3.03 15.54 5.27
CA ALA A 172 4.44 15.18 5.09
C ALA A 172 4.60 13.68 4.86
N ALA A 173 3.84 12.84 5.56
CA ALA A 173 3.82 11.40 5.32
C ALA A 173 3.32 11.04 3.93
N PHE A 174 2.20 11.64 3.51
CA PHE A 174 1.65 11.43 2.18
C PHE A 174 2.63 11.89 1.09
N ARG A 175 3.22 13.08 1.22
CA ARG A 175 4.24 13.59 0.29
C ARG A 175 5.46 12.65 0.24
N GLY A 176 5.92 12.17 1.40
CA GLY A 176 7.01 11.21 1.47
C GLY A 176 6.74 9.94 0.66
N TYR A 177 5.53 9.40 0.77
CA TYR A 177 5.06 8.27 -0.03
C TYR A 177 4.88 8.60 -1.51
N ALA A 178 4.25 9.72 -1.83
CA ALA A 178 4.02 10.15 -3.20
C ALA A 178 5.33 10.34 -3.97
N ASN A 179 6.38 10.83 -3.30
CA ASN A 179 7.72 11.02 -3.87
C ASN A 179 8.63 9.77 -3.78
N SER A 180 8.16 8.65 -3.22
CA SER A 180 8.90 7.38 -3.20
C SER A 180 8.78 6.62 -4.51
N ASP A 181 9.67 5.66 -4.74
CA ASP A 181 9.68 4.79 -5.93
C ASP A 181 8.64 3.66 -5.89
N LEU A 182 7.87 3.53 -4.80
CA LEU A 182 6.87 2.47 -4.65
C LEU A 182 5.74 2.55 -5.68
N GLU A 183 5.30 1.42 -6.21
CA GLU A 183 4.06 1.31 -7.00
C GLU A 183 3.05 0.47 -6.22
N SER A 184 2.36 1.10 -5.28
CA SER A 184 1.58 0.40 -4.25
C SER A 184 0.34 1.20 -3.83
N SER A 185 -0.21 0.89 -2.66
CA SER A 185 -1.38 1.60 -2.13
C SER A 185 -1.09 2.40 -0.87
N VAL A 186 -1.73 3.56 -0.72
CA VAL A 186 -1.90 4.25 0.56
C VAL A 186 -3.24 3.89 1.19
N VAL A 187 -3.17 3.33 2.39
CA VAL A 187 -4.32 3.03 3.25
C VAL A 187 -4.60 4.23 4.14
N LEU A 188 -5.69 4.95 3.88
CA LEU A 188 -6.15 6.06 4.71
C LEU A 188 -7.08 5.50 5.80
N SER A 189 -6.71 5.71 7.06
CA SER A 189 -7.44 5.18 8.21
C SER A 189 -7.76 6.26 9.24
N ALA A 190 -8.54 5.87 10.26
CA ALA A 190 -9.00 6.74 11.34
C ALA A 190 -9.93 7.89 10.88
N GLY A 191 -10.59 7.77 9.73
CA GLY A 191 -11.62 8.71 9.27
C GLY A 191 -11.13 9.69 8.21
N MET A 192 -11.85 10.80 8.05
CA MET A 192 -11.64 11.74 6.95
C MET A 192 -10.85 12.98 7.40
N ASN A 193 -9.86 13.37 6.60
CA ASN A 193 -9.18 14.68 6.70
C ASN A 193 -9.34 15.41 5.36
N PRO A 194 -10.31 16.34 5.23
CA PRO A 194 -10.58 17.04 3.97
C PRO A 194 -9.38 17.84 3.45
N ARG A 195 -8.52 18.36 4.35
CA ARG A 195 -7.32 19.12 3.98
C ARG A 195 -6.26 18.20 3.36
N LEU A 196 -6.08 17.00 3.91
CA LEU A 196 -5.20 15.99 3.32
C LEU A 196 -5.74 15.55 1.96
N PHE A 197 -7.01 15.21 1.87
CA PHE A 197 -7.61 14.73 0.60
C PHE A 197 -7.55 15.80 -0.50
N ALA A 198 -7.68 17.07 -0.14
CA ALA A 198 -7.46 18.18 -1.07
C ALA A 198 -5.99 18.31 -1.46
N TYR A 199 -5.04 18.04 -0.57
CA TYR A 199 -3.61 18.08 -0.88
C TYR A 199 -3.17 16.94 -1.81
N MET A 200 -3.81 15.77 -1.72
CA MET A 200 -3.50 14.60 -2.57
C MET A 200 -3.70 14.88 -4.06
N ASP A 201 -4.56 15.83 -4.43
CA ASP A 201 -4.89 16.14 -5.83
C ASP A 201 -3.77 16.88 -6.59
N LYS A 202 -2.67 17.20 -5.90
CA LYS A 202 -1.45 17.81 -6.45
C LYS A 202 -0.46 16.78 -7.01
N PHE A 203 -0.70 15.48 -6.86
CA PHE A 203 0.26 14.43 -7.17
C PHE A 203 -0.20 13.57 -8.35
N GLU A 204 0.59 13.57 -9.42
CA GLU A 204 0.23 12.96 -10.71
C GLU A 204 0.08 11.43 -10.66
N ASP A 205 0.90 10.74 -9.86
CA ASP A 205 0.92 9.27 -9.79
C ASP A 205 -0.38 8.65 -9.21
N PHE A 206 -1.32 9.47 -8.73
CA PHE A 206 -2.65 9.03 -8.24
C PHE A 206 -3.75 9.12 -9.31
N TYR A 207 -3.44 9.64 -10.49
CA TYR A 207 -4.34 9.68 -11.63
C TYR A 207 -4.11 8.49 -12.56
N PRO A 208 -5.14 8.05 -13.30
CA PRO A 208 -4.97 6.98 -14.28
C PRO A 208 -4.11 7.44 -15.46
N ASP A 209 -3.30 6.53 -15.97
CA ASP A 209 -2.58 6.69 -17.24
C ASP A 209 -3.49 6.42 -18.45
N GLU A 210 -2.92 6.38 -19.65
CA GLU A 210 -3.63 6.11 -20.91
C GLU A 210 -4.28 4.72 -20.96
N ASN A 211 -3.79 3.76 -20.18
CA ASN A 211 -4.34 2.42 -20.06
C ASN A 211 -5.38 2.30 -18.93
N GLY A 212 -5.55 3.36 -18.13
CA GLY A 212 -6.40 3.37 -16.95
C GLY A 212 -5.70 2.85 -15.69
N ASP A 213 -4.40 2.60 -15.76
CA ASP A 213 -3.60 2.12 -14.63
C ASP A 213 -3.23 3.28 -13.71
N ILE A 214 -3.38 3.05 -12.40
CA ILE A 214 -3.02 4.03 -11.36
C ILE A 214 -1.80 3.50 -10.61
N LYS A 215 -0.70 4.26 -10.67
CA LYS A 215 0.57 3.88 -10.06
C LYS A 215 0.52 3.88 -8.54
N LYS A 216 -0.08 4.91 -7.93
CA LYS A 216 -0.25 5.04 -6.47
C LYS A 216 -1.74 4.96 -6.13
N LYS A 217 -2.17 3.84 -5.57
CA LYS A 217 -3.58 3.54 -5.33
C LYS A 217 -4.06 4.04 -3.98
N ILE A 218 -5.34 4.37 -3.87
CA ILE A 218 -5.95 4.77 -2.60
C ILE A 218 -6.82 3.64 -2.07
N VAL A 219 -6.57 3.25 -0.83
CA VAL A 219 -7.40 2.31 -0.07
C VAL A 219 -8.05 3.08 1.08
N LEU A 220 -9.37 3.02 1.20
CA LEU A 220 -10.09 3.64 2.32
C LEU A 220 -10.45 2.61 3.38
N LYS A 221 -10.02 2.83 4.62
CA LYS A 221 -10.49 2.06 5.77
C LYS A 221 -11.74 2.72 6.35
N VAL A 222 -12.84 1.98 6.41
CA VAL A 222 -14.18 2.52 6.70
C VAL A 222 -14.95 1.62 7.66
N SER A 223 -15.76 2.23 8.53
CA SER A 223 -16.58 1.52 9.52
C SER A 223 -18.02 1.25 9.09
N ASP A 224 -18.49 1.93 8.04
CA ASP A 224 -19.90 1.95 7.63
C ASP A 224 -20.04 2.42 6.17
N TYR A 225 -21.17 2.09 5.54
CA TYR A 225 -21.43 2.42 4.14
C TYR A 225 -21.49 3.94 3.90
N ARG A 226 -22.07 4.69 4.83
CA ARG A 226 -22.22 6.15 4.70
C ARG A 226 -20.85 6.84 4.67
N SER A 227 -19.93 6.44 5.54
CA SER A 227 -18.57 7.00 5.58
C SER A 227 -17.77 6.64 4.33
N ALA A 228 -17.96 5.44 3.77
CA ALA A 228 -17.40 5.07 2.47
C ALA A 228 -17.92 5.94 1.33
N MET A 229 -19.24 6.11 1.24
CA MET A 229 -19.88 6.94 0.22
C MET A 229 -19.42 8.40 0.28
N ILE A 230 -19.37 9.00 1.48
CA ILE A 230 -18.97 10.40 1.66
C ILE A 230 -17.50 10.60 1.27
N GLN A 231 -16.59 9.77 1.79
CA GLN A 231 -15.16 9.90 1.54
C GLN A 231 -14.82 9.58 0.08
N GLY A 232 -15.42 8.53 -0.48
CA GLY A 232 -15.27 8.16 -1.88
C GLY A 232 -15.72 9.26 -2.82
N LYS A 233 -16.90 9.86 -2.60
CA LYS A 233 -17.36 11.01 -3.40
C LYS A 233 -16.47 12.24 -3.21
N PHE A 234 -15.90 12.47 -2.03
CA PHE A 234 -15.00 13.59 -1.81
C PHE A 234 -13.71 13.43 -2.63
N LEU A 235 -13.07 12.26 -2.60
CA LEU A 235 -11.88 11.97 -3.40
C LEU A 235 -12.19 11.98 -4.90
N ALA A 236 -13.35 11.44 -5.31
CA ALA A 236 -13.79 11.47 -6.70
C ALA A 236 -13.96 12.91 -7.22
N LYS A 237 -14.49 13.84 -6.41
CA LYS A 237 -14.56 15.27 -6.77
C LYS A 237 -13.18 15.91 -6.97
N LYS A 238 -12.12 15.30 -6.44
CA LYS A 238 -10.72 15.70 -6.67
C LYS A 238 -10.08 15.01 -7.87
N GLY A 239 -10.82 14.12 -8.55
CA GLY A 239 -10.33 13.28 -9.63
C GLY A 239 -9.55 12.07 -9.14
N LEU A 240 -9.64 11.73 -7.85
CA LEU A 240 -8.89 10.63 -7.23
C LEU A 240 -9.79 9.41 -7.03
N TRP A 241 -9.31 8.23 -7.46
CA TRP A 241 -10.07 6.98 -7.37
C TRP A 241 -9.68 6.16 -6.13
N VAL A 242 -10.70 5.64 -5.44
CA VAL A 242 -10.52 4.69 -4.34
C VAL A 242 -10.54 3.29 -4.94
N SER A 243 -9.38 2.64 -4.95
CA SER A 243 -9.18 1.31 -5.55
C SER A 243 -9.70 0.17 -4.68
N GLU A 244 -9.78 0.37 -3.36
CA GLU A 244 -10.24 -0.66 -2.41
C GLU A 244 -10.90 -0.02 -1.18
N TYR A 245 -11.97 -0.63 -0.68
CA TYR A 245 -12.56 -0.30 0.62
C TYR A 245 -12.28 -1.43 1.61
N ARG A 246 -11.51 -1.14 2.65
CA ARG A 246 -11.25 -2.08 3.76
C ARG A 246 -12.24 -1.81 4.88
N ILE A 247 -13.19 -2.70 5.03
CA ILE A 247 -14.27 -2.57 6.02
C ILE A 247 -13.75 -3.03 7.38
N GLU A 248 -13.91 -2.19 8.39
CA GLU A 248 -13.58 -2.50 9.78
C GLU A 248 -14.80 -2.37 10.67
N SER A 249 -14.81 -3.07 11.80
CA SER A 249 -15.85 -2.96 12.81
C SER A 249 -15.20 -2.66 14.14
N GLY A 250 -15.81 -1.74 14.89
CA GLY A 250 -15.30 -1.39 16.21
C GLY A 250 -15.43 -2.44 17.28
N LEU A 251 -16.26 -3.45 17.04
CA LEU A 251 -16.46 -4.58 17.94
C LEU A 251 -15.64 -5.81 17.54
N ASN A 252 -15.30 -5.93 16.25
CA ASN A 252 -14.61 -7.10 15.71
C ASN A 252 -13.11 -6.87 15.47
N CYS A 253 -12.71 -5.61 15.27
CA CYS A 253 -11.32 -5.23 15.06
C CYS A 253 -10.79 -4.55 16.32
N GLY A 254 -9.78 -5.15 16.96
CA GLY A 254 -9.12 -4.56 18.12
C GLY A 254 -8.33 -3.28 17.77
N GLY A 255 -7.97 -2.50 18.80
CA GLY A 255 -6.98 -1.42 18.71
C GLY A 255 -7.52 -0.01 18.96
N HIS A 256 -8.64 0.39 18.37
CA HIS A 256 -9.22 1.72 18.61
C HIS A 256 -10.31 1.63 19.69
N ALA A 257 -10.35 2.58 20.62
CA ALA A 257 -11.51 2.78 21.49
C ALA A 257 -12.62 3.42 20.67
N PHE A 258 -13.60 2.64 20.25
CA PHE A 258 -14.75 3.16 19.50
C PHE A 258 -15.67 3.88 20.48
N ALA A 259 -15.99 5.15 20.20
CA ALA A 259 -16.81 6.00 21.05
C ALA A 259 -18.31 5.66 21.01
N THR A 260 -18.68 4.58 20.32
CA THR A 260 -20.05 4.16 20.03
C THR A 260 -20.23 2.70 20.43
N ASP A 261 -21.47 2.28 20.69
CA ASP A 261 -21.85 0.88 20.97
C ASP A 261 -21.40 -0.12 19.87
N GLY A 262 -20.98 0.42 18.72
CA GLY A 262 -20.38 -0.32 17.63
C GLY A 262 -21.42 -1.11 16.85
N VAL A 263 -21.10 -1.42 15.59
CA VAL A 263 -21.93 -2.28 14.76
C VAL A 263 -21.12 -3.55 14.49
N LEU A 264 -21.75 -4.71 14.60
CA LEU A 264 -21.11 -5.97 14.22
C LEU A 264 -20.72 -5.92 12.74
N LEU A 265 -19.60 -6.59 12.40
CA LEU A 265 -19.08 -6.61 11.04
C LEU A 265 -20.08 -7.21 10.04
N GLY A 266 -20.86 -8.21 10.44
CA GLY A 266 -21.83 -8.89 9.58
C GLY A 266 -22.86 -7.94 8.93
N PRO A 267 -23.63 -7.16 9.71
CA PRO A 267 -24.54 -6.14 9.19
C PRO A 267 -23.86 -5.12 8.27
N VAL A 268 -22.66 -4.64 8.63
CA VAL A 268 -21.91 -3.69 7.79
C VAL A 268 -21.56 -4.34 6.44
N LEU A 269 -21.01 -5.56 6.45
CA LEU A 269 -20.68 -6.30 5.23
C LEU A 269 -21.92 -6.57 4.36
N ALA A 270 -23.07 -6.85 4.96
CA ALA A 270 -24.33 -7.04 4.22
C ALA A 270 -24.74 -5.77 3.48
N GLU A 271 -24.66 -4.60 4.13
CA GLU A 271 -24.97 -3.32 3.50
C GLU A 271 -24.02 -3.02 2.32
N PHE A 272 -22.72 -3.26 2.49
CA PHE A 272 -21.75 -3.13 1.39
C PHE A 272 -22.00 -4.12 0.26
N ARG A 273 -22.36 -5.38 0.56
CA ARG A 273 -22.67 -6.40 -0.45
C ARG A 273 -23.88 -5.97 -1.28
N ASP A 274 -24.95 -5.54 -0.62
CA ASP A 274 -26.23 -5.25 -1.27
C ASP A 274 -26.16 -3.97 -2.11
N ASN A 275 -25.35 -2.99 -1.69
CA ASN A 275 -25.21 -1.70 -2.36
C ASN A 275 -23.88 -1.52 -3.11
N ARG A 276 -23.08 -2.58 -3.30
CA ARG A 276 -21.73 -2.49 -3.92
C ARG A 276 -21.74 -1.79 -5.28
N LYS A 277 -22.71 -2.15 -6.12
CA LYS A 277 -22.85 -1.61 -7.48
C LYS A 277 -23.20 -0.12 -7.45
N GLU A 278 -24.17 0.26 -6.62
CA GLU A 278 -24.57 1.66 -6.44
C GLU A 278 -23.41 2.52 -5.90
N LEU A 279 -22.65 2.01 -4.93
CA LEU A 279 -21.46 2.68 -4.42
C LEU A 279 -20.45 2.97 -5.53
N ALA A 280 -20.10 1.94 -6.31
CA ALA A 280 -19.13 2.08 -7.40
C ALA A 280 -19.63 3.05 -8.49
N GLU A 281 -20.85 2.88 -8.98
CA GLU A 281 -21.42 3.70 -10.06
C GLU A 281 -21.57 5.16 -9.65
N SER A 282 -22.06 5.41 -8.43
CA SER A 282 -22.28 6.78 -7.95
C SER A 282 -20.97 7.55 -7.69
N ILE A 283 -19.88 6.85 -7.34
CA ILE A 283 -18.55 7.46 -7.17
C ILE A 283 -17.89 7.65 -8.53
N HIS A 284 -17.98 6.66 -9.41
CA HIS A 284 -17.43 6.71 -10.76
C HIS A 284 -18.03 7.87 -11.57
N ALA A 285 -19.36 8.09 -11.50
CA ALA A 285 -20.01 9.22 -12.15
C ALA A 285 -19.42 10.57 -11.72
N VAL A 286 -19.14 10.73 -10.42
CA VAL A 286 -18.50 11.95 -9.87
C VAL A 286 -17.05 12.06 -10.33
N LEU A 287 -16.31 10.94 -10.38
CA LEU A 287 -14.92 10.90 -10.83
C LEU A 287 -14.80 11.37 -12.28
N VAL A 288 -15.60 10.80 -13.18
CA VAL A 288 -15.60 11.13 -14.62
C VAL A 288 -15.86 12.61 -14.84
N GLN A 289 -16.83 13.18 -14.11
CA GLN A 289 -17.13 14.60 -14.17
C GLN A 289 -15.92 15.45 -13.72
N ALA A 290 -15.28 15.08 -12.60
CA ALA A 290 -14.14 15.81 -12.07
C ALA A 290 -12.91 15.73 -12.97
N LEU A 291 -12.62 14.56 -13.55
CA LEU A 291 -11.52 14.37 -14.49
C LEU A 291 -11.73 15.19 -15.76
N SER A 292 -12.96 15.18 -16.31
CA SER A 292 -13.33 15.98 -17.48
C SER A 292 -13.16 17.48 -17.22
N GLN A 293 -13.57 17.97 -16.04
CA GLN A 293 -13.41 19.37 -15.66
C GLN A 293 -11.96 19.80 -15.42
N LYS A 294 -11.08 18.85 -15.13
CA LYS A 294 -9.64 19.06 -14.91
C LYS A 294 -8.80 18.82 -16.17
N ASP A 295 -9.44 18.59 -17.33
CA ASP A 295 -8.78 18.21 -18.60
C ASP A 295 -7.83 17.00 -18.47
N ARG A 296 -8.24 16.02 -17.65
CA ARG A 296 -7.49 14.76 -17.43
C ARG A 296 -8.09 13.60 -18.21
N LEU A 297 -7.29 12.55 -18.40
CA LEU A 297 -7.73 11.30 -19.01
C LEU A 297 -8.92 10.71 -18.23
N VAL A 298 -9.97 10.37 -18.97
CA VAL A 298 -11.17 9.73 -18.43
C VAL A 298 -11.13 8.25 -18.82
N PRO A 299 -11.13 7.32 -17.85
CA PRO A 299 -11.18 5.90 -18.13
C PRO A 299 -12.41 5.54 -18.97
N LYS A 300 -12.24 4.66 -19.96
CA LYS A 300 -13.37 4.15 -20.74
C LYS A 300 -14.31 3.35 -19.82
N PRO A 301 -15.63 3.34 -20.05
CA PRO A 301 -16.64 2.75 -19.16
C PRO A 301 -16.53 1.23 -18.87
N ASN A 302 -15.53 0.53 -19.42
CA ASN A 302 -15.34 -0.91 -19.26
C ASN A 302 -14.13 -1.31 -18.38
N CYS A 303 -13.41 -0.37 -17.76
CA CYS A 303 -12.43 -0.70 -16.73
C CYS A 303 -13.15 -0.91 -15.39
N GLN A 304 -13.50 -2.16 -15.08
CA GLN A 304 -14.02 -2.59 -13.77
C GLN A 304 -12.88 -2.94 -12.82
#